data_AF-A0A6A6NCE5-F1
#
_entry.id   AF-A0A6A6NCE5-F1
#
_cell.length_a   1.000
_cell.length_b   1.000
_cell.length_c   1.000
_cell.angle_alpha   90.00
_cell.angle_beta   90.00
_cell.angle_gamma   90.00
#
_symmetry.space_group_name_H-M   'P 1'
#
loop_
_entity.id
_entity.type
_entity.pdbx_description
1 polymer ?
#
loop_
_entity_poly.entity_id
_entity_poly.type
_entity_poly.pdbx_seq_one_letter_code
_entity_poly.pdbx_strand_id
1 'polypeptide(L)'
;MLMDSERCSWYQPSSLEELQSLLKCPDANNGVRMKLVVGNTGMGYYKELEPYDRYIDLRYIPELSTIRKIKMETLSSDIATVLLAAGSFVHTITGTMHEKLTLEEFLKRPPLDSKSVLLSVRIPNCESIEEDGKLLFETYRAAPRPLGNALPHLNAAFLAEVSCSKSSSGNVLNSCQLAFGAFGTKHAIRAKKVEEFLTGKLLTTAVLYGATKLLKATVLPEDGTPNPAYRSSLAVGFLFDFLGQLVDSNPNGWLNGNGGLSMFEDAKSKEKHDNLDHVKFPTLLSSSKGEAVYVDDIPSPGNCLYGAFIYSTKPFARVKGIKFNSKSLPVGVTSLISFKDIPKGGQNIGSIFVFGPEPLFAEELTQYAGEPIAFVLADTQKHADIAAKLAVVDYDLENLEPPILTVEEALERSSLFEIPPMLYPKQVGDLSKGMAEADHKILSAEIKLGSQYYFYMENQTALALPDEDNCMVVYSSSQCPENAQVAIAKCLGVPEHNVRVLTRRVGGGFGGKAMKAMPVATACALAAHKLQRPVRIYMNRKTDMVIAGGRHPMKITYSVGFKSNGKITALHLDILINAGITLDCSPLMPKAIVGALKKYDWVLYHLI
;
A
#
# COMPACT_ATOMS: atom_id res chain seq x y z
N MET A 1 -26.53 -4.88 -6.77
CA MET A 1 -25.63 -4.18 -7.71
C MET A 1 -25.89 -4.78 -9.09
N LEU A 2 -26.66 -4.10 -9.92
CA LEU A 2 -26.93 -4.55 -11.30
C LEU A 2 -25.71 -4.20 -12.13
N MET A 3 -25.02 -5.20 -12.68
CA MET A 3 -24.18 -4.95 -13.85
C MET A 3 -25.10 -4.41 -14.94
N ASP A 4 -24.59 -3.51 -15.77
CA ASP A 4 -25.29 -3.01 -16.95
C ASP A 4 -25.60 -4.22 -17.86
N SER A 5 -26.81 -4.78 -17.72
CA SER A 5 -27.18 -6.09 -18.26
C SER A 5 -27.20 -6.11 -19.79
N GLU A 6 -27.13 -4.94 -20.40
CA GLU A 6 -27.12 -4.77 -21.85
C GLU A 6 -25.73 -4.97 -22.47
N ARG A 7 -24.63 -4.98 -21.68
CA ARG A 7 -23.25 -5.06 -22.23
C ARG A 7 -22.40 -6.23 -21.75
N CYS A 8 -22.74 -6.88 -20.64
CA CYS A 8 -21.93 -7.95 -20.04
C CYS A 8 -22.79 -9.18 -19.75
N SER A 9 -22.40 -10.34 -20.29
CA SER A 9 -23.09 -11.61 -20.04
C SER A 9 -22.41 -12.40 -18.92
N TRP A 10 -23.20 -12.95 -17.98
CA TRP A 10 -22.71 -13.82 -16.91
C TRP A 10 -23.19 -15.25 -17.12
N TYR A 11 -22.26 -16.19 -17.23
CA TYR A 11 -22.53 -17.62 -17.44
C TYR A 11 -22.15 -18.41 -16.18
N GLN A 12 -22.95 -19.43 -15.84
CA GLN A 12 -22.75 -20.30 -14.69
C GLN A 12 -22.77 -21.76 -15.14
N PRO A 13 -21.73 -22.23 -15.85
CA PRO A 13 -21.69 -23.61 -16.31
C PRO A 13 -21.76 -24.60 -15.12
N SER A 14 -22.47 -25.69 -15.35
CA SER A 14 -22.70 -26.77 -14.37
C SER A 14 -21.79 -27.99 -14.60
N SER A 15 -21.14 -28.07 -15.75
CA SER A 15 -20.21 -29.14 -16.11
C SER A 15 -18.99 -28.65 -16.90
N LEU A 16 -17.96 -29.51 -17.03
CA LEU A 16 -16.78 -29.23 -17.84
C LEU A 16 -17.11 -29.11 -19.33
N GLU A 17 -18.07 -29.89 -19.84
CA GLU A 17 -18.51 -29.82 -21.24
C GLU A 17 -19.14 -28.47 -21.55
N GLU A 18 -19.99 -27.98 -20.64
CA GLU A 18 -20.64 -26.67 -20.77
C GLU A 18 -19.60 -25.55 -20.76
N LEU A 19 -18.62 -25.62 -19.84
CA LEU A 19 -17.49 -24.69 -19.81
C LEU A 19 -16.70 -24.72 -21.12
N GLN A 20 -16.35 -25.90 -21.62
CA GLN A 20 -15.61 -26.02 -22.87
C GLN A 20 -16.40 -25.49 -24.07
N SER A 21 -17.72 -25.68 -24.10
CA SER A 21 -18.58 -25.12 -25.13
C SER A 21 -18.53 -23.58 -25.12
N LEU A 22 -18.61 -22.99 -23.92
CA LEU A 22 -18.50 -21.53 -23.75
C LEU A 22 -17.12 -21.00 -24.19
N LEU A 23 -16.05 -21.74 -23.90
CA LEU A 23 -14.67 -21.38 -24.31
C LEU A 23 -14.39 -21.60 -25.80
N LYS A 24 -15.08 -22.55 -26.46
CA LYS A 24 -14.95 -22.87 -27.89
C LYS A 24 -15.86 -22.06 -28.81
N CYS A 25 -16.82 -21.31 -28.25
CA CYS A 25 -17.80 -20.53 -29.00
C CYS A 25 -17.10 -19.67 -30.09
N PRO A 26 -17.55 -19.69 -31.36
CA PRO A 26 -16.84 -19.05 -32.49
C PRO A 26 -16.62 -17.54 -32.31
N ASP A 27 -17.46 -16.85 -31.52
CA ASP A 27 -17.27 -15.45 -31.15
C ASP A 27 -15.98 -15.19 -30.35
N ALA A 28 -15.42 -16.21 -29.69
CA ALA A 28 -14.13 -16.13 -28.99
C ALA A 28 -12.97 -15.76 -29.93
N ASN A 29 -13.08 -16.12 -31.21
CA ASN A 29 -12.09 -15.79 -32.24
C ASN A 29 -12.29 -14.38 -32.82
N ASN A 30 -13.41 -13.70 -32.52
CA ASN A 30 -13.73 -12.33 -32.97
C ASN A 30 -13.28 -11.23 -31.97
N GLY A 31 -12.41 -11.55 -31.01
CA GLY A 31 -11.88 -10.57 -30.05
C GLY A 31 -12.74 -10.37 -28.79
N VAL A 32 -13.77 -11.20 -28.57
CA VAL A 32 -14.57 -11.20 -27.33
C VAL A 32 -13.69 -11.54 -26.13
N ARG A 33 -13.64 -10.63 -25.16
CA ARG A 33 -12.84 -10.78 -23.94
C ARG A 33 -13.63 -11.54 -22.90
N MET A 34 -13.10 -12.67 -22.46
CA MET A 34 -13.72 -13.50 -21.43
C MET A 34 -12.92 -13.48 -20.13
N LYS A 35 -13.64 -13.57 -19.01
CA LYS A 35 -13.04 -13.70 -17.68
C LYS A 35 -13.64 -14.87 -16.92
N LEU A 36 -12.79 -15.78 -16.47
CA LEU A 36 -13.15 -16.83 -15.53
C LEU A 36 -13.20 -16.27 -14.10
N VAL A 37 -14.30 -16.53 -13.38
CA VAL A 37 -14.58 -16.02 -12.04
C VAL A 37 -14.82 -17.16 -11.05
N VAL A 38 -14.34 -16.95 -9.83
CA VAL A 38 -14.61 -17.79 -8.64
C VAL A 38 -14.77 -16.82 -7.46
N GLY A 39 -13.78 -16.67 -6.56
CA GLY A 39 -13.85 -15.74 -5.43
C GLY A 39 -13.55 -14.25 -5.72
N ASN A 40 -13.24 -13.89 -6.97
CA ASN A 40 -12.85 -12.53 -7.41
C ASN A 40 -11.74 -11.78 -6.64
N THR A 41 -10.95 -12.44 -5.79
CA THR A 41 -9.89 -11.80 -4.98
C THR A 41 -8.57 -11.49 -5.69
N GLY A 42 -8.24 -12.13 -6.82
CA GLY A 42 -6.94 -11.94 -7.51
C GLY A 42 -6.82 -10.60 -8.24
N MET A 43 -7.64 -10.38 -9.27
CA MET A 43 -7.73 -9.07 -9.93
C MET A 43 -8.70 -8.14 -9.20
N GLY A 44 -9.83 -8.65 -8.69
CA GLY A 44 -10.88 -7.82 -8.14
C GLY A 44 -11.63 -7.03 -9.22
N TYR A 45 -12.87 -6.66 -8.92
CA TYR A 45 -13.68 -5.81 -9.78
C TYR A 45 -13.09 -4.39 -9.94
N TYR A 46 -12.48 -3.86 -8.87
CA TYR A 46 -11.96 -2.48 -8.85
C TYR A 46 -10.68 -2.25 -9.67
N LYS A 47 -10.00 -3.32 -10.11
CA LYS A 47 -8.84 -3.24 -11.02
C LYS A 47 -9.24 -3.40 -12.50
N GLU A 48 -10.51 -3.68 -12.78
CA GLU A 48 -11.03 -3.76 -14.16
C GLU A 48 -11.30 -2.34 -14.67
N LEU A 49 -10.44 -1.87 -15.58
CA LEU A 49 -10.60 -0.57 -16.24
C LEU A 49 -11.59 -0.64 -17.41
N GLU A 50 -11.66 -1.81 -18.04
CA GLU A 50 -12.55 -2.09 -19.16
C GLU A 50 -13.38 -3.34 -18.84
N PRO A 51 -14.69 -3.35 -19.15
CA PRO A 51 -15.55 -4.51 -18.92
C PRO A 51 -15.15 -5.70 -19.80
N TYR A 52 -15.35 -6.92 -19.30
CA TYR A 52 -15.30 -8.12 -20.13
C TYR A 52 -16.67 -8.37 -20.73
N ASP A 53 -16.71 -8.85 -21.97
CA ASP A 53 -17.97 -9.16 -22.65
C ASP A 53 -18.69 -10.34 -21.99
N ARG A 54 -17.90 -11.32 -21.50
CA ARG A 54 -18.40 -12.53 -20.86
C ARG A 54 -17.64 -12.84 -19.58
N TYR A 55 -18.40 -13.04 -18.50
CA TYR A 55 -17.90 -13.58 -17.24
C TYR A 55 -18.41 -15.01 -17.08
N ILE A 56 -17.53 -15.95 -16.77
CA ILE A 56 -17.90 -17.36 -16.59
C ILE A 56 -17.54 -17.77 -15.17
N ASP A 57 -18.56 -18.09 -14.37
CA ASP A 57 -18.44 -18.46 -12.97
C ASP A 57 -18.28 -19.97 -12.82
N LEU A 58 -17.10 -20.40 -12.37
CA LEU A 58 -16.73 -21.81 -12.31
C LEU A 58 -17.19 -22.51 -11.03
N ARG A 59 -17.81 -21.78 -10.09
CA ARG A 59 -18.18 -22.32 -8.75
C ARG A 59 -19.15 -23.50 -8.78
N TYR A 60 -19.89 -23.65 -9.87
CA TYR A 60 -20.96 -24.63 -10.00
C TYR A 60 -20.53 -25.90 -10.76
N ILE A 61 -19.27 -26.01 -11.17
CA ILE A 61 -18.70 -27.19 -11.82
C ILE A 61 -18.12 -28.09 -10.72
N PRO A 62 -18.72 -29.27 -10.42
CA PRO A 62 -18.27 -30.14 -9.34
C PRO A 62 -16.82 -30.60 -9.51
N GLU A 63 -16.38 -30.82 -10.74
CA GLU A 63 -15.01 -31.24 -11.07
C GLU A 63 -13.96 -30.14 -10.79
N LEU A 64 -14.41 -28.88 -10.67
CA LEU A 64 -13.57 -27.71 -10.40
C LEU A 64 -13.78 -27.16 -8.98
N SER A 65 -14.43 -27.93 -8.09
CA SER A 65 -14.81 -27.47 -6.74
C SER A 65 -13.63 -27.14 -5.83
N THR A 66 -12.40 -27.14 -6.33
CA THR A 66 -11.30 -26.31 -5.83
C THR A 66 -10.32 -26.06 -6.97
N ILE A 67 -10.11 -24.79 -7.41
CA ILE A 67 -8.85 -24.19 -7.94
C ILE A 67 -9.11 -22.91 -8.78
N ARG A 68 -8.11 -22.01 -8.83
CA ARG A 68 -8.08 -20.76 -9.61
C ARG A 68 -6.70 -20.54 -10.28
N LYS A 69 -6.65 -19.90 -11.46
CA LYS A 69 -5.50 -19.05 -11.85
C LYS A 69 -5.92 -17.87 -12.74
N ILE A 70 -5.29 -16.71 -12.51
CA ILE A 70 -5.43 -15.45 -13.26
C ILE A 70 -4.04 -15.01 -13.73
N LYS A 71 -3.97 -14.32 -14.87
CA LYS A 71 -2.79 -13.61 -15.41
C LYS A 71 -2.26 -12.61 -14.36
N MET A 72 -1.02 -12.77 -13.89
CA MET A 72 -0.31 -11.81 -13.04
C MET A 72 1.11 -11.63 -13.57
N GLU A 73 1.60 -10.39 -13.60
CA GLU A 73 2.92 -10.05 -14.16
C GLU A 73 4.08 -10.37 -13.18
N THR A 74 3.79 -10.46 -11.88
CA THR A 74 4.72 -10.93 -10.82
C THR A 74 3.94 -11.69 -9.74
N LEU A 75 4.42 -12.86 -9.30
CA LEU A 75 3.70 -13.73 -8.37
C LEU A 75 4.44 -13.88 -7.03
N SER A 76 4.07 -13.07 -6.03
CA SER A 76 4.48 -13.27 -4.62
C SER A 76 3.55 -14.28 -3.92
N SER A 77 3.45 -15.49 -4.44
CA SER A 77 2.58 -16.54 -3.90
C SER A 77 3.29 -17.37 -2.84
N ASP A 78 2.68 -17.52 -1.66
CA ASP A 78 3.13 -18.46 -0.63
C ASP A 78 2.88 -19.91 -1.06
N ILE A 79 1.69 -20.19 -1.60
CA ILE A 79 1.27 -21.54 -1.98
C ILE A 79 2.07 -22.08 -3.17
N ALA A 80 2.39 -21.26 -4.18
CA ALA A 80 3.18 -21.73 -5.32
C ALA A 80 4.58 -22.21 -4.89
N THR A 81 5.21 -21.52 -3.93
CA THR A 81 6.51 -21.91 -3.38
C THR A 81 6.44 -23.24 -2.63
N VAL A 82 5.40 -23.42 -1.79
CA VAL A 82 5.15 -24.67 -1.06
C VAL A 82 4.94 -25.85 -2.00
N LEU A 83 4.05 -25.68 -2.99
CA LEU A 83 3.75 -26.73 -3.96
C LEU A 83 4.98 -27.09 -4.81
N LEU A 84 5.87 -26.11 -5.05
CA LEU A 84 7.10 -26.31 -5.82
C LEU A 84 8.12 -27.14 -5.04
N ALA A 85 8.27 -26.87 -3.73
CA ALA A 85 9.12 -27.67 -2.84
C ALA A 85 8.58 -29.09 -2.62
N ALA A 86 7.25 -29.24 -2.60
CA ALA A 86 6.60 -30.53 -2.47
C ALA A 86 6.71 -31.39 -3.75
N GLY A 87 7.23 -30.86 -4.87
CA GLY A 87 7.30 -31.61 -6.13
C GLY A 87 5.92 -31.87 -6.75
N SER A 88 4.98 -30.93 -6.62
CA SER A 88 3.60 -31.11 -7.09
C SER A 88 3.48 -31.17 -8.61
N PHE A 89 2.44 -31.85 -9.09
CA PHE A 89 2.08 -31.94 -10.51
C PHE A 89 0.84 -31.10 -10.82
N VAL A 90 0.80 -30.56 -12.02
CA VAL A 90 -0.29 -29.73 -12.54
C VAL A 90 -0.96 -30.47 -13.70
N HIS A 91 -2.29 -30.55 -13.67
CA HIS A 91 -3.10 -31.10 -14.74
C HIS A 91 -3.85 -29.98 -15.45
N THR A 92 -3.61 -29.80 -16.75
CA THR A 92 -4.30 -28.82 -17.60
C THR A 92 -5.11 -29.52 -18.68
N ILE A 93 -6.17 -28.87 -19.14
CA ILE A 93 -7.00 -29.33 -20.25
C ILE A 93 -7.14 -28.24 -21.30
N THR A 94 -6.92 -28.59 -22.57
CA THR A 94 -7.10 -27.68 -23.72
C THR A 94 -7.99 -28.39 -24.74
N GLY A 95 -9.26 -27.99 -24.83
CA GLY A 95 -10.25 -28.78 -25.57
C GLY A 95 -10.40 -30.18 -24.96
N THR A 96 -10.12 -31.24 -25.73
CA THR A 96 -10.17 -32.63 -25.24
C THR A 96 -8.80 -33.17 -24.78
N MET A 97 -7.73 -32.39 -24.95
CA MET A 97 -6.37 -32.84 -24.63
C MET A 97 -6.06 -32.59 -23.16
N HIS A 98 -5.64 -33.64 -22.45
CA HIS A 98 -5.14 -33.55 -21.08
C HIS A 98 -3.61 -33.52 -21.08
N GLU A 99 -3.03 -32.62 -20.29
CA GLU A 99 -1.58 -32.53 -20.11
C GLU A 99 -1.23 -32.58 -18.62
N LYS A 100 -0.19 -33.34 -18.28
CA LYS A 100 0.37 -33.44 -16.92
C LYS A 100 1.78 -32.88 -16.93
N LEU A 101 2.05 -31.90 -16.08
CA LEU A 101 3.35 -31.22 -15.96
C LEU A 101 3.81 -31.19 -14.51
N THR A 102 5.11 -31.10 -14.29
CA THR A 102 5.61 -30.67 -12.98
C THR A 102 5.26 -29.20 -12.75
N LEU A 103 5.11 -28.78 -11.49
CA LEU A 103 4.87 -27.37 -11.20
C LEU A 103 6.02 -26.47 -11.69
N GLU A 104 7.26 -26.97 -11.65
CA GLU A 104 8.42 -26.22 -12.15
C GLU A 104 8.30 -25.94 -13.66
N GLU A 105 7.95 -26.93 -14.47
CA GLU A 105 7.72 -26.76 -15.91
C GLU A 105 6.55 -25.82 -16.16
N PHE A 106 5.46 -25.96 -15.40
CA PHE A 106 4.28 -25.12 -15.52
C PHE A 106 4.58 -23.64 -15.24
N LEU A 107 5.43 -23.33 -14.25
CA LEU A 107 5.80 -21.96 -13.91
C LEU A 107 6.72 -21.29 -14.94
N LYS A 108 7.56 -22.08 -15.65
CA LYS A 108 8.45 -21.58 -16.71
C LYS A 108 7.73 -21.30 -18.04
N ARG A 109 6.55 -21.88 -18.24
CA ARG A 109 5.77 -21.71 -19.47
C ARG A 109 5.17 -20.31 -19.58
N PRO A 110 4.89 -19.84 -20.81
CA PRO A 110 4.06 -18.65 -21.01
C PRO A 110 2.65 -18.87 -20.41
N PRO A 111 1.89 -17.79 -20.16
CA PRO A 111 0.51 -17.89 -19.72
C PRO A 111 -0.30 -18.81 -20.65
N LEU A 112 -1.13 -19.67 -20.06
CA LEU A 112 -2.07 -20.53 -20.79
C LEU A 112 -2.94 -19.71 -21.74
N ASP A 113 -3.30 -20.31 -22.87
CA ASP A 113 -4.26 -19.71 -23.80
C ASP A 113 -5.66 -19.59 -23.17
N SER A 114 -6.54 -18.80 -23.80
CA SER A 114 -7.91 -18.59 -23.32
C SER A 114 -8.80 -19.84 -23.40
N LYS A 115 -8.34 -20.92 -24.05
CA LYS A 115 -9.06 -22.18 -24.27
C LYS A 115 -8.60 -23.28 -23.30
N SER A 116 -7.58 -23.00 -22.49
CA SER A 116 -6.94 -23.92 -21.58
C SER A 116 -7.36 -23.66 -20.14
N VAL A 117 -7.66 -24.72 -19.40
CA VAL A 117 -8.10 -24.65 -18.01
C VAL A 117 -7.16 -25.48 -17.13
N LEU A 118 -6.82 -24.93 -15.96
CA LEU A 118 -6.14 -25.67 -14.89
C LEU A 118 -7.19 -26.53 -14.17
N LEU A 119 -7.09 -27.85 -14.31
CA LEU A 119 -8.05 -28.81 -13.76
C LEU A 119 -7.73 -29.17 -12.31
N SER A 120 -6.49 -29.58 -12.04
CA SER A 120 -6.10 -30.01 -10.69
C SER A 120 -4.60 -29.83 -10.44
N VAL A 121 -4.25 -29.78 -9.16
CA VAL A 121 -2.87 -29.85 -8.68
C VAL A 121 -2.76 -31.07 -7.77
N ARG A 122 -1.88 -32.01 -8.11
CA ARG A 122 -1.62 -33.21 -7.32
C ARG A 122 -0.38 -32.99 -6.46
N ILE A 123 -0.58 -32.99 -5.15
CA ILE A 123 0.49 -32.96 -4.15
C ILE A 123 0.88 -34.41 -3.87
N PRO A 124 2.16 -34.80 -4.01
CA PRO A 124 2.56 -36.17 -3.72
C PRO A 124 2.40 -36.48 -2.24
N ASN A 125 2.02 -37.72 -1.93
CA ASN A 125 2.02 -38.20 -0.56
C ASN A 125 3.47 -38.52 -0.16
N CYS A 126 3.89 -38.00 0.98
CA CYS A 126 5.22 -38.17 1.53
C CYS A 126 5.16 -39.18 2.68
N GLU A 127 4.96 -40.46 2.34
CA GLU A 127 5.07 -41.53 3.33
C GLU A 127 6.55 -41.79 3.66
N SER A 128 6.82 -42.11 4.93
CA SER A 128 8.17 -42.33 5.46
C SER A 128 8.91 -43.42 4.69
N ILE A 129 10.04 -43.06 4.10
CA ILE A 129 11.00 -43.99 3.47
C ILE A 129 11.75 -44.70 4.59
N GLU A 130 11.69 -46.04 4.61
CA GLU A 130 12.48 -47.08 5.33
C GLU A 130 13.06 -46.78 6.75
N GLU A 131 13.34 -47.84 7.52
CA GLU A 131 13.63 -47.81 8.98
C GLU A 131 14.77 -46.86 9.45
N ASP A 132 15.61 -46.30 8.57
CA ASP A 132 16.78 -45.44 8.89
C ASP A 132 16.68 -43.97 8.39
N GLY A 133 15.64 -43.57 7.64
CA GLY A 133 15.53 -42.25 6.99
C GLY A 133 14.38 -41.37 7.52
N LYS A 134 14.59 -40.04 7.64
CA LYS A 134 13.53 -39.08 8.00
C LYS A 134 13.34 -38.04 6.90
N LEU A 135 12.08 -37.80 6.55
CA LEU A 135 11.67 -36.71 5.68
C LEU A 135 11.30 -35.47 6.50
N LEU A 136 11.85 -34.32 6.13
CA LEU A 136 11.62 -33.01 6.74
C LEU A 136 10.99 -32.08 5.71
N PHE A 137 9.90 -31.40 6.10
CA PHE A 137 9.28 -30.36 5.29
C PHE A 137 8.99 -29.12 6.13
N GLU A 138 9.67 -28.02 5.83
CA GLU A 138 9.52 -26.75 6.56
C GLU A 138 9.26 -25.59 5.62
N THR A 139 8.51 -24.60 6.10
CA THR A 139 8.14 -23.41 5.32
C THR A 139 8.49 -22.15 6.09
N TYR A 140 9.00 -21.15 5.37
CA TYR A 140 9.46 -19.88 5.93
C TYR A 140 8.82 -18.71 5.21
N ARG A 141 8.54 -17.65 5.96
CA ARG A 141 7.90 -16.46 5.43
C ARG A 141 8.35 -15.23 6.21
N ALA A 142 8.91 -14.27 5.51
CA ALA A 142 9.21 -12.94 6.03
C ALA A 142 8.35 -11.92 5.30
N ALA A 143 7.62 -11.10 6.06
CA ALA A 143 6.75 -10.06 5.53
C ALA A 143 6.83 -8.82 6.43
N PRO A 144 6.37 -7.65 5.97
CA PRO A 144 6.30 -6.44 6.79
C PRO A 144 5.48 -6.61 8.08
N ARG A 145 4.62 -7.64 8.12
CA ARG A 145 3.78 -8.00 9.27
C ARG A 145 3.85 -9.51 9.50
N PRO A 146 4.07 -9.98 10.74
CA PRO A 146 4.24 -11.40 11.02
C PRO A 146 2.94 -12.19 10.83
N LEU A 147 1.80 -11.62 11.24
CA LEU A 147 0.48 -12.25 11.12
C LEU A 147 -0.33 -11.62 9.97
N GLY A 148 -0.66 -12.44 8.96
CA GLY A 148 -1.69 -12.15 7.97
C GLY A 148 -1.45 -11.00 6.97
N ASN A 149 -2.34 -10.93 5.98
CA ASN A 149 -2.64 -9.89 4.96
C ASN A 149 -1.54 -8.90 4.51
N ALA A 150 -0.28 -9.36 4.37
CA ALA A 150 0.81 -8.62 3.77
C ALA A 150 1.55 -9.50 2.77
N LEU A 151 1.95 -8.94 1.62
CA LEU A 151 2.80 -9.67 0.69
C LEU A 151 4.19 -9.90 1.31
N PRO A 152 4.77 -11.10 1.14
CA PRO A 152 6.08 -11.41 1.71
C PRO A 152 7.23 -10.67 0.99
N HIS A 153 8.29 -10.40 1.73
CA HIS A 153 9.60 -10.01 1.20
C HIS A 153 10.35 -11.21 0.59
N LEU A 154 10.19 -12.38 1.21
CA LEU A 154 10.67 -13.67 0.74
C LEU A 154 9.82 -14.74 1.41
N ASN A 155 9.46 -15.76 0.66
CA ASN A 155 8.97 -17.02 1.20
C ASN A 155 9.85 -18.18 0.70
N ALA A 156 9.89 -19.26 1.48
CA ALA A 156 10.65 -20.44 1.14
C ALA A 156 9.93 -21.70 1.65
N ALA A 157 10.18 -22.81 0.98
CA ALA A 157 9.73 -24.13 1.42
C ALA A 157 10.81 -25.14 1.08
N PHE A 158 11.17 -25.97 2.07
CA PHE A 158 12.28 -26.91 1.98
C PHE A 158 11.76 -28.30 2.28
N LEU A 159 12.08 -29.23 1.37
CA LEU A 159 11.89 -30.66 1.55
C LEU A 159 13.28 -31.28 1.63
N ALA A 160 13.54 -32.12 2.63
CA ALA A 160 14.81 -32.83 2.77
C ALA A 160 14.60 -34.25 3.26
N GLU A 161 15.40 -35.16 2.76
CA GLU A 161 15.53 -36.52 3.26
C GLU A 161 16.88 -36.65 3.96
N VAL A 162 16.87 -37.03 5.22
CA VAL A 162 18.05 -37.08 6.09
C VAL A 162 18.16 -38.48 6.69
N SER A 163 19.36 -39.05 6.67
CA SER A 163 19.66 -40.31 7.37
C SER A 163 20.90 -40.18 8.24
N CYS A 164 20.98 -40.99 9.28
CA CYS A 164 22.17 -41.09 10.11
C CYS A 164 23.29 -41.82 9.36
N SER A 165 24.51 -41.26 9.37
CA SER A 165 25.68 -41.95 8.81
C SER A 165 26.00 -43.20 9.63
N LYS A 166 26.23 -44.34 8.93
CA LYS A 166 26.64 -45.61 9.57
C LYS A 166 28.11 -45.62 10.02
N SER A 167 28.92 -44.67 9.56
CA SER A 167 30.37 -44.59 9.79
C SER A 167 30.82 -43.40 10.65
N SER A 168 29.94 -42.43 10.91
CA SER A 168 30.22 -41.21 11.68
C SER A 168 28.96 -40.75 12.43
N SER A 169 29.11 -40.11 13.58
CA SER A 169 27.98 -39.59 14.40
C SER A 169 27.37 -38.31 13.81
N GLY A 170 26.95 -38.33 12.54
CA GLY A 170 26.43 -37.14 11.86
C GLY A 170 25.38 -37.46 10.80
N ASN A 171 24.61 -36.43 10.45
CA ASN A 171 23.48 -36.52 9.53
C ASN A 171 23.94 -36.36 8.08
N VAL A 172 23.48 -37.24 7.19
CA VAL A 172 23.69 -37.16 5.74
C VAL A 172 22.40 -36.68 5.08
N LEU A 173 22.50 -35.71 4.19
CA LEU A 173 21.38 -35.22 3.41
C LEU A 173 21.25 -36.05 2.11
N ASN A 174 20.31 -36.99 2.06
CA ASN A 174 20.14 -37.91 0.93
C ASN A 174 19.57 -37.21 -0.30
N SER A 175 18.58 -36.34 -0.09
CA SER A 175 17.97 -35.54 -1.14
C SER A 175 17.39 -34.25 -0.56
N CYS A 176 17.28 -33.20 -1.38
CA CYS A 176 16.58 -31.99 -0.97
C CYS A 176 15.94 -31.23 -2.14
N GLN A 177 14.89 -30.48 -1.82
CA GLN A 177 14.27 -29.50 -2.70
C GLN A 177 14.17 -28.18 -1.93
N LEU A 178 14.81 -27.14 -2.46
CA LEU A 178 14.91 -25.83 -1.82
C LEU A 178 14.21 -24.80 -2.71
N ALA A 179 12.93 -24.53 -2.44
CA ALA A 179 12.14 -23.57 -3.20
C ALA A 179 12.11 -22.20 -2.52
N PHE A 180 12.25 -21.15 -3.32
CA PHE A 180 12.20 -19.76 -2.89
C PHE A 180 11.23 -18.98 -3.79
N GLY A 181 10.47 -18.06 -3.20
CA GLY A 181 9.56 -17.19 -3.94
C GLY A 181 9.46 -15.80 -3.34
N ALA A 182 8.75 -14.92 -4.04
CA ALA A 182 8.50 -13.54 -3.64
C ALA A 182 9.75 -12.67 -3.38
N PHE A 183 10.92 -13.00 -3.93
CA PHE A 183 12.15 -12.22 -3.75
C PHE A 183 12.45 -11.21 -4.87
N GLY A 184 11.44 -10.82 -5.64
CA GLY A 184 11.62 -9.90 -6.78
C GLY A 184 11.78 -10.59 -8.12
N THR A 185 11.26 -11.81 -8.26
CA THR A 185 11.20 -12.55 -9.52
C THR A 185 9.75 -12.84 -9.90
N LYS A 186 9.53 -13.16 -11.18
CA LYS A 186 8.19 -13.44 -11.71
C LYS A 186 7.47 -14.62 -11.04
N HIS A 187 8.19 -15.69 -10.72
CA HIS A 187 7.65 -16.90 -10.08
C HIS A 187 8.66 -17.53 -9.13
N ALA A 188 8.19 -18.43 -8.26
CA ALA A 188 9.07 -19.21 -7.38
C ALA A 188 10.04 -20.08 -8.18
N ILE A 189 11.23 -20.33 -7.62
CA ILE A 189 12.29 -21.13 -8.24
C ILE A 189 12.86 -22.15 -7.25
N ARG A 190 13.50 -23.19 -7.77
CA ARG A 190 14.34 -24.11 -7.00
C ARG A 190 15.81 -23.72 -7.08
N ALA A 191 16.52 -23.79 -5.96
CA ALA A 191 17.96 -23.55 -5.90
C ALA A 191 18.74 -24.80 -6.31
N LYS A 192 18.56 -25.30 -7.54
CA LYS A 192 19.11 -26.59 -8.02
C LYS A 192 20.61 -26.76 -7.80
N LYS A 193 21.40 -25.71 -8.04
CA LYS A 193 22.85 -25.74 -7.80
C LYS A 193 23.20 -26.00 -6.33
N VAL A 194 22.40 -25.46 -5.41
CA VAL A 194 22.56 -25.66 -3.96
C VAL A 194 22.09 -27.06 -3.57
N GLU A 195 20.99 -27.54 -4.15
CA GLU A 195 20.47 -28.89 -3.94
C GLU A 195 21.50 -29.95 -4.38
N GLU A 196 22.05 -29.81 -5.59
CA GLU A 196 23.13 -30.66 -6.13
C GLU A 196 24.39 -30.62 -5.25
N PHE A 197 24.74 -29.44 -4.73
CA PHE A 197 25.87 -29.30 -3.82
C PHE A 197 25.67 -30.01 -2.48
N LEU A 198 24.45 -30.05 -1.95
CA LEU A 198 24.15 -30.61 -0.63
C LEU A 198 23.84 -32.12 -0.66
N THR A 199 23.30 -32.61 -1.76
CA THR A 199 22.87 -34.01 -1.93
C THR A 199 24.03 -34.98 -1.71
N GLY A 200 23.82 -35.98 -0.86
CA GLY A 200 24.79 -37.01 -0.49
C GLY A 200 25.91 -36.57 0.47
N LYS A 201 25.90 -35.33 0.98
CA LYS A 201 26.94 -34.84 1.89
C LYS A 201 26.58 -34.99 3.36
N LEU A 202 27.61 -35.21 4.18
CA LEU A 202 27.54 -35.08 5.63
C LEU A 202 27.35 -33.60 6.01
N LEU A 203 26.32 -33.30 6.79
CA LEU A 203 25.99 -31.96 7.24
C LEU A 203 27.00 -31.50 8.29
N THR A 204 27.98 -30.71 7.86
CA THR A 204 28.99 -30.07 8.71
C THR A 204 28.89 -28.54 8.58
N THR A 205 29.46 -27.82 9.54
CA THR A 205 29.52 -26.35 9.50
C THR A 205 30.16 -25.84 8.20
N ALA A 206 31.19 -26.51 7.69
CA ALA A 206 31.85 -26.14 6.43
C ALA A 206 30.94 -26.33 5.20
N VAL A 207 30.16 -27.41 5.16
CA VAL A 207 29.19 -27.67 4.10
C VAL A 207 28.06 -26.64 4.12
N LEU A 208 27.52 -26.33 5.31
CA LEU A 208 26.49 -25.29 5.46
C LEU A 208 27.00 -23.92 5.01
N TYR A 209 28.23 -23.54 5.38
CA TYR A 209 28.85 -22.31 4.92
C TYR A 209 29.06 -22.26 3.40
N GLY A 210 29.45 -23.38 2.79
CA GLY A 210 29.53 -23.49 1.33
C GLY A 210 28.18 -23.31 0.64
N ALA A 211 27.13 -23.95 1.18
CA ALA A 211 25.78 -23.86 0.65
C ALA A 211 25.19 -22.45 0.77
N THR A 212 25.41 -21.75 1.88
CA THR A 212 24.94 -20.36 2.08
C THR A 212 25.60 -19.37 1.11
N LYS A 213 26.91 -19.54 0.82
CA LYS A 213 27.59 -18.75 -0.23
C LYS A 213 26.98 -18.98 -1.61
N LEU A 214 26.74 -20.24 -1.97
CA LEU A 214 26.17 -20.60 -3.25
C LEU A 214 24.72 -20.12 -3.39
N LEU A 215 23.95 -20.18 -2.29
CA LEU A 215 22.58 -19.69 -2.26
C LEU A 215 22.50 -18.19 -2.49
N LYS A 216 23.41 -17.40 -1.87
CA LYS A 216 23.47 -15.95 -2.06
C LYS A 216 23.70 -15.56 -3.53
N ALA A 217 24.41 -16.39 -4.29
CA ALA A 217 24.60 -16.21 -5.74
C ALA A 217 23.43 -16.73 -6.59
N THR A 218 22.52 -17.52 -6.02
CA THR A 218 21.38 -18.13 -6.73
C THR A 218 20.09 -17.33 -6.53
N VAL A 219 19.83 -16.84 -5.30
CA VAL A 219 18.64 -16.05 -4.96
C VAL A 219 18.97 -14.56 -5.08
N LEU A 220 19.01 -14.09 -6.32
CA LEU A 220 19.25 -12.71 -6.69
C LEU A 220 17.92 -12.04 -7.12
N PRO A 221 17.46 -11.02 -6.38
CA PRO A 221 16.34 -10.18 -6.79
C PRO A 221 16.60 -9.50 -8.14
N GLU A 222 15.56 -9.34 -8.97
CA GLU A 222 15.68 -8.56 -10.22
C GLU A 222 15.91 -7.06 -9.92
N ASP A 223 16.53 -6.37 -10.87
CA ASP A 223 16.79 -4.93 -10.78
C ASP A 223 15.50 -4.15 -10.52
N GLY A 224 15.57 -3.17 -9.62
CA GLY A 224 14.40 -2.41 -9.17
C GLY A 224 13.61 -3.05 -8.03
N THR A 225 13.96 -4.26 -7.57
CA THR A 225 13.33 -4.85 -6.39
C THR A 225 13.70 -4.09 -5.11
N PRO A 226 12.73 -3.68 -4.28
CA PRO A 226 13.02 -3.03 -3.00
C PRO A 226 13.74 -3.94 -2.01
N ASN A 227 14.75 -3.41 -1.32
CA ASN A 227 15.56 -4.07 -0.30
C ASN A 227 16.19 -5.40 -0.76
N PRO A 228 16.95 -5.42 -1.87
CA PRO A 228 17.44 -6.68 -2.46
C PRO A 228 18.41 -7.42 -1.52
N ALA A 229 19.30 -6.68 -0.84
CA ALA A 229 20.23 -7.25 0.13
C ALA A 229 19.53 -7.95 1.30
N TYR A 230 18.42 -7.37 1.81
CA TYR A 230 17.64 -7.98 2.88
C TYR A 230 16.99 -9.29 2.41
N ARG A 231 16.42 -9.32 1.20
CA ARG A 231 15.79 -10.53 0.63
C ARG A 231 16.81 -11.66 0.42
N SER A 232 17.99 -11.37 -0.13
CA SER A 232 19.06 -12.37 -0.26
C SER A 232 19.57 -12.84 1.09
N SER A 233 19.64 -11.96 2.09
CA SER A 233 20.02 -12.33 3.47
C SER A 233 18.99 -13.25 4.12
N LEU A 234 17.68 -12.98 3.92
CA LEU A 234 16.60 -13.84 4.41
C LEU A 234 16.69 -15.26 3.84
N ALA A 235 17.04 -15.41 2.56
CA ALA A 235 17.17 -16.74 1.95
C ALA A 235 18.27 -17.57 2.64
N VAL A 236 19.40 -16.93 2.93
CA VAL A 236 20.49 -17.53 3.71
C VAL A 236 20.05 -17.84 5.14
N GLY A 237 19.34 -16.92 5.79
CA GLY A 237 18.82 -17.11 7.14
C GLY A 237 17.88 -18.30 7.25
N PHE A 238 16.95 -18.46 6.29
CA PHE A 238 16.03 -19.61 6.26
C PHE A 238 16.77 -20.93 6.05
N LEU A 239 17.74 -20.98 5.12
CA LEU A 239 18.54 -22.21 4.91
C LEU A 239 19.36 -22.57 6.15
N PHE A 240 19.92 -21.55 6.83
CA PHE A 240 20.67 -21.74 8.07
C PHE A 240 19.79 -22.25 9.19
N ASP A 241 18.58 -21.72 9.36
CA ASP A 241 17.63 -22.19 10.38
C ASP A 241 17.22 -23.65 10.14
N PHE A 242 16.95 -24.00 8.88
CA PHE A 242 16.56 -25.36 8.48
C PHE A 242 17.66 -26.41 8.71
N LEU A 243 18.87 -26.15 8.21
CA LEU A 243 19.97 -27.12 8.26
C LEU A 243 20.80 -27.00 9.53
N GLY A 244 20.81 -25.84 10.19
CA GLY A 244 21.66 -25.58 11.36
C GLY A 244 21.36 -26.50 12.53
N GLN A 245 20.09 -26.89 12.71
CA GLN A 245 19.68 -27.86 13.74
C GLN A 245 20.18 -29.29 13.44
N LEU A 246 20.48 -29.59 12.18
CA LEU A 246 20.95 -30.90 11.70
C LEU A 246 22.47 -31.03 11.66
N VAL A 247 23.20 -29.91 11.82
CA VAL A 247 24.66 -29.89 11.90
C VAL A 247 25.09 -30.31 13.30
N ASP A 248 25.96 -31.32 13.38
CA ASP A 248 26.60 -31.81 14.62
C ASP A 248 25.64 -32.30 15.74
N SER A 249 24.37 -32.59 15.43
CA SER A 249 23.38 -33.09 16.38
C SER A 249 23.47 -34.61 16.61
N ASN A 250 23.43 -35.03 17.89
CA ASN A 250 23.47 -36.44 18.33
C ASN A 250 22.14 -37.18 18.01
N PRO A 251 22.18 -38.48 17.65
CA PRO A 251 21.00 -39.21 17.17
C PRO A 251 19.85 -39.36 18.18
N ASN A 252 20.12 -39.24 19.49
CA ASN A 252 19.11 -39.42 20.56
C ASN A 252 18.63 -38.11 21.22
N GLY A 253 19.00 -36.95 20.66
CA GLY A 253 18.66 -35.63 21.20
C GLY A 253 17.62 -34.86 20.39
N TRP A 254 16.80 -35.53 19.58
CA TRP A 254 15.82 -34.88 18.70
C TRP A 254 14.55 -34.52 19.49
N LEU A 255 14.72 -33.74 20.55
CA LEU A 255 13.64 -33.22 21.38
C LEU A 255 13.08 -31.94 20.77
N ASN A 256 11.84 -32.06 20.32
CA ASN A 256 10.82 -31.02 20.13
C ASN A 256 11.19 -29.85 19.19
N GLY A 257 10.34 -29.65 18.18
CA GLY A 257 10.29 -28.46 17.33
C GLY A 257 9.94 -27.18 18.10
N ASN A 258 10.81 -26.76 19.02
CA ASN A 258 10.73 -25.54 19.83
C ASN A 258 11.79 -24.50 19.43
N GLY A 259 12.45 -24.66 18.27
CA GLY A 259 13.31 -23.63 17.68
C GLY A 259 12.55 -22.47 17.05
N GLY A 260 11.25 -22.67 16.75
CA GLY A 260 10.34 -21.55 16.62
C GLY A 260 10.17 -20.95 18.00
N LEU A 261 10.87 -19.87 18.31
CA LEU A 261 10.41 -18.94 19.34
C LEU A 261 8.91 -18.80 19.08
N SER A 262 8.07 -19.21 20.04
CA SER A 262 6.67 -18.82 20.09
C SER A 262 6.66 -17.29 20.17
N MET A 263 6.86 -16.64 19.03
CA MET A 263 6.73 -15.22 18.89
C MET A 263 5.24 -14.98 19.05
N PHE A 264 4.92 -14.39 20.20
CA PHE A 264 3.64 -13.83 20.61
C PHE A 264 2.75 -14.79 21.42
N GLU A 265 2.89 -14.70 22.76
CA GLU A 265 1.70 -14.62 23.60
C GLU A 265 0.91 -13.38 23.16
N ASP A 266 -0.39 -13.55 22.87
CA ASP A 266 -1.31 -12.41 22.77
C ASP A 266 -1.11 -11.54 24.02
N ALA A 267 -0.96 -10.23 23.82
CA ALA A 267 -1.00 -9.27 24.91
C ALA A 267 -2.39 -9.34 25.54
N LYS A 268 -2.59 -10.23 26.51
CA LYS A 268 -3.71 -10.16 27.43
C LYS A 268 -3.55 -8.85 28.20
N SER A 269 -4.19 -7.80 27.70
CA SER A 269 -4.33 -6.54 28.41
C SER A 269 -5.01 -6.83 29.74
N LYS A 270 -4.23 -6.94 30.81
CA LYS A 270 -4.75 -6.74 32.17
C LYS A 270 -5.05 -5.25 32.31
N GLU A 271 -6.15 -4.80 31.73
CA GLU A 271 -6.72 -3.51 32.03
C GLU A 271 -7.20 -3.55 33.49
N LYS A 272 -6.38 -3.01 34.40
CA LYS A 272 -6.87 -2.57 35.71
C LYS A 272 -7.72 -1.34 35.46
N HIS A 273 -9.00 -1.54 35.22
CA HIS A 273 -9.96 -0.46 35.37
C HIS A 273 -10.20 -0.25 36.86
N ASP A 274 -9.63 0.82 37.42
CA ASP A 274 -10.28 1.47 38.55
C ASP A 274 -11.68 1.88 38.08
N ASN A 275 -12.69 1.62 38.92
CA ASN A 275 -14.12 1.84 38.67
C ASN A 275 -14.42 3.29 38.23
N LEU A 276 -14.17 3.61 36.96
CA LEU A 276 -14.82 4.72 36.27
C LEU A 276 -16.12 4.18 35.72
N ASP A 277 -17.23 4.69 36.26
CA ASP A 277 -18.59 4.43 35.79
C ASP A 277 -18.62 4.39 34.26
N HIS A 278 -18.99 3.23 33.71
CA HIS A 278 -19.09 3.01 32.26
C HIS A 278 -20.16 3.90 31.65
N VAL A 279 -19.82 5.16 31.35
CA VAL A 279 -20.61 6.00 30.45
C VAL A 279 -20.49 5.38 29.06
N LYS A 280 -21.40 4.46 28.72
CA LYS A 280 -21.52 3.94 27.37
C LYS A 280 -21.90 5.11 26.46
N PHE A 281 -20.97 5.57 25.66
CA PHE A 281 -21.24 6.60 24.65
C PHE A 281 -22.29 6.05 23.66
N PRO A 282 -23.46 6.70 23.48
CA PRO A 282 -24.53 6.22 22.59
C PRO A 282 -24.05 5.91 21.17
N THR A 283 -23.02 6.62 20.69
CA THR A 283 -22.41 6.45 19.37
C THR A 283 -21.75 5.08 19.20
N LEU A 284 -21.22 4.45 20.25
CA LEU A 284 -20.59 3.12 20.18
C LEU A 284 -21.61 2.02 19.86
N LEU A 285 -22.84 2.15 20.36
CA LEU A 285 -23.93 1.21 20.07
C LEU A 285 -24.42 1.31 18.64
N SER A 286 -24.54 2.53 18.08
CA SER A 286 -24.94 2.72 16.68
C SER A 286 -23.86 2.27 15.70
N SER A 287 -22.57 2.52 15.98
CA SER A 287 -21.47 2.10 15.10
C SER A 287 -21.36 0.57 14.99
N SER A 288 -21.55 -0.16 16.10
CA SER A 288 -21.52 -1.63 16.09
C SER A 288 -22.69 -2.26 15.34
N LYS A 289 -23.83 -1.56 15.23
CA LYS A 289 -25.00 -1.98 14.45
C LYS A 289 -25.00 -1.51 13.00
N GLY A 290 -24.07 -0.63 12.61
CA GLY A 290 -24.07 0.01 11.28
C GLY A 290 -25.11 1.13 11.12
N GLU A 291 -25.69 1.64 12.21
CA GLU A 291 -26.70 2.72 12.19
C GLU A 291 -26.05 4.12 12.21
N ALA A 292 -24.74 4.19 12.45
CA ALA A 292 -24.00 5.45 12.47
C ALA A 292 -23.76 5.97 11.04
N VAL A 293 -24.49 7.02 10.66
CA VAL A 293 -24.43 7.63 9.31
C VAL A 293 -23.14 8.47 9.10
N TYR A 294 -22.26 8.04 8.21
CA TYR A 294 -21.14 8.83 7.69
C TYR A 294 -21.57 9.62 6.44
N VAL A 295 -20.68 10.43 5.85
CA VAL A 295 -21.08 11.30 4.74
C VAL A 295 -21.56 10.51 3.52
N ASP A 296 -20.90 9.39 3.20
CA ASP A 296 -21.30 8.56 2.06
C ASP A 296 -22.58 7.76 2.31
N ASP A 297 -22.94 7.54 3.59
CA ASP A 297 -24.19 6.86 3.96
C ASP A 297 -25.44 7.74 3.76
N ILE A 298 -25.24 9.06 3.55
CA ILE A 298 -26.34 9.97 3.23
C ILE A 298 -26.91 9.55 1.87
N PRO A 299 -28.24 9.42 1.70
CA PRO A 299 -28.81 9.12 0.39
C PRO A 299 -28.50 10.21 -0.64
N SER A 300 -28.04 9.81 -1.83
CA SER A 300 -27.85 10.75 -2.95
C SER A 300 -29.20 11.18 -3.54
N PRO A 301 -29.37 12.47 -3.91
CA PRO A 301 -30.47 12.88 -4.78
C PRO A 301 -30.43 12.17 -6.13
N GLY A 302 -31.59 11.97 -6.79
CA GLY A 302 -31.69 11.17 -8.01
C GLY A 302 -30.87 11.69 -9.20
N ASN A 303 -30.58 12.98 -9.27
CA ASN A 303 -29.78 13.62 -10.33
C ASN A 303 -28.32 13.89 -9.91
N CYS A 304 -27.84 13.29 -8.81
CA CYS A 304 -26.49 13.50 -8.30
C CYS A 304 -25.42 13.01 -9.27
N LEU A 305 -24.35 13.79 -9.43
CA LEU A 305 -23.13 13.40 -10.13
C LEU A 305 -22.05 12.95 -9.15
N TYR A 306 -21.08 12.20 -9.65
CA TYR A 306 -19.96 11.68 -8.88
C TYR A 306 -18.64 12.15 -9.45
N GLY A 307 -17.75 12.60 -8.58
CA GLY A 307 -16.47 13.19 -8.94
C GLY A 307 -15.27 12.30 -8.68
N ALA A 308 -14.22 12.45 -9.47
CA ALA A 308 -12.91 11.89 -9.20
C ALA A 308 -11.81 12.88 -9.64
N PHE A 309 -10.71 12.94 -8.88
CA PHE A 309 -9.57 13.80 -9.23
C PHE A 309 -8.69 13.15 -10.30
N ILE A 310 -8.29 13.97 -11.27
CA ILE A 310 -7.14 13.74 -12.12
C ILE A 310 -6.01 14.60 -11.55
N TYR A 311 -4.90 13.98 -11.21
CA TYR A 311 -3.79 14.61 -10.52
C TYR A 311 -2.47 14.37 -11.25
N SER A 312 -1.45 15.19 -10.96
CA SER A 312 -0.15 15.11 -11.62
C SER A 312 0.60 13.84 -11.27
N THR A 313 1.20 13.19 -12.27
CA THR A 313 2.13 12.07 -12.07
C THR A 313 3.60 12.51 -12.18
N LYS A 314 3.83 13.81 -12.39
CA LYS A 314 5.16 14.41 -12.49
C LYS A 314 5.41 15.33 -11.29
N PRO A 315 6.62 15.33 -10.73
CA PRO A 315 6.95 16.18 -9.59
C PRO A 315 7.03 17.66 -9.96
N PHE A 316 7.40 17.99 -11.20
CA PHE A 316 7.37 19.35 -11.71
C PHE A 316 7.21 19.30 -13.23
N ALA A 317 6.16 19.92 -13.77
CA ALA A 317 5.85 19.85 -15.20
C ALA A 317 4.83 20.91 -15.61
N ARG A 318 4.88 21.36 -16.86
CA ARG A 318 3.81 22.17 -17.46
C ARG A 318 2.72 21.26 -18.03
N VAL A 319 1.46 21.59 -17.80
CA VAL A 319 0.31 20.82 -18.29
C VAL A 319 -0.17 21.41 -19.62
N LYS A 320 -0.02 20.67 -20.72
CA LYS A 320 -0.53 21.08 -22.05
C LYS A 320 -2.02 20.78 -22.19
N GLY A 321 -2.49 19.73 -21.53
CA GLY A 321 -3.90 19.36 -21.53
C GLY A 321 -4.13 17.94 -21.02
N ILE A 322 -5.40 17.55 -20.98
CA ILE A 322 -5.86 16.23 -20.58
C ILE A 322 -6.54 15.59 -21.79
N LYS A 323 -6.12 14.37 -22.13
CA LYS A 323 -6.71 13.56 -23.20
C LYS A 323 -7.21 12.26 -22.60
N PHE A 324 -8.26 11.70 -23.19
CA PHE A 324 -8.66 10.32 -22.94
C PHE A 324 -8.08 9.47 -24.08
N ASN A 325 -7.67 8.24 -23.78
CA ASN A 325 -7.09 7.33 -24.78
C ASN A 325 -8.06 7.04 -25.96
N SER A 326 -9.36 7.15 -25.72
CA SER A 326 -10.41 7.13 -26.75
C SER A 326 -10.75 8.54 -27.25
N LYS A 327 -11.08 8.67 -28.54
CA LYS A 327 -11.56 9.94 -29.11
C LYS A 327 -12.88 10.43 -28.48
N SER A 328 -13.65 9.55 -27.85
CA SER A 328 -14.87 9.87 -27.11
C SER A 328 -14.62 9.90 -25.60
N LEU A 329 -15.44 10.66 -24.87
CA LEU A 329 -15.48 10.59 -23.41
C LEU A 329 -15.80 9.15 -22.95
N PRO A 330 -15.20 8.68 -21.84
CA PRO A 330 -15.58 7.42 -21.23
C PRO A 330 -17.09 7.38 -20.89
N VAL A 331 -17.65 6.18 -20.86
CA VAL A 331 -19.08 5.97 -20.54
C VAL A 331 -19.45 6.62 -19.21
N GLY A 332 -20.59 7.32 -19.17
CA GLY A 332 -21.13 7.97 -17.98
C GLY A 332 -20.49 9.32 -17.64
N VAL A 333 -19.38 9.71 -18.28
CA VAL A 333 -18.72 11.00 -18.04
C VAL A 333 -19.56 12.15 -18.60
N THR A 334 -19.86 13.13 -17.75
CA THR A 334 -20.67 14.31 -18.07
C THR A 334 -19.81 15.55 -18.33
N SER A 335 -18.81 15.80 -17.48
CA SER A 335 -18.00 17.02 -17.57
C SER A 335 -16.62 16.83 -16.95
N LEU A 336 -15.68 17.67 -17.37
CA LEU A 336 -14.39 17.88 -16.75
C LEU A 336 -14.35 19.30 -16.18
N ILE A 337 -13.83 19.47 -14.97
CA ILE A 337 -13.68 20.76 -14.29
C ILE A 337 -12.21 20.98 -13.95
N SER A 338 -11.71 22.18 -14.15
CA SER A 338 -10.35 22.62 -13.90
C SER A 338 -10.34 24.02 -13.29
N PHE A 339 -9.15 24.60 -13.07
CA PHE A 339 -9.03 25.99 -12.63
C PHE A 339 -9.77 27.00 -13.53
N LYS A 340 -9.93 26.70 -14.82
CA LYS A 340 -10.63 27.56 -15.80
C LYS A 340 -12.13 27.68 -15.57
N ASP A 341 -12.68 26.77 -14.76
CA ASP A 341 -14.11 26.68 -14.49
C ASP A 341 -14.51 27.39 -13.19
N ILE A 342 -13.53 27.98 -12.50
CA ILE A 342 -13.75 28.85 -11.35
C ILE A 342 -14.55 30.08 -11.83
N PRO A 343 -15.69 30.41 -11.19
CA PRO A 343 -16.55 31.48 -11.63
C PRO A 343 -15.86 32.85 -11.53
N LYS A 344 -16.34 33.81 -12.31
CA LYS A 344 -15.86 35.20 -12.24
C LYS A 344 -16.11 35.76 -10.84
N GLY A 345 -15.05 36.24 -10.18
CA GLY A 345 -15.08 36.70 -8.78
C GLY A 345 -14.66 35.63 -7.77
N GLY A 346 -14.59 34.38 -8.20
CA GLY A 346 -13.97 33.28 -7.45
C GLY A 346 -12.44 33.29 -7.54
N GLN A 347 -11.80 32.54 -6.65
CA GLN A 347 -10.35 32.40 -6.56
C GLN A 347 -9.95 30.91 -6.62
N ASN A 348 -8.78 30.60 -7.19
CA ASN A 348 -8.25 29.23 -7.18
C ASN A 348 -7.74 28.87 -5.79
N ILE A 349 -8.66 28.50 -4.90
CA ILE A 349 -8.41 28.17 -3.51
C ILE A 349 -9.11 26.85 -3.20
N GLY A 350 -8.35 25.84 -2.80
CA GLY A 350 -8.87 24.53 -2.38
C GLY A 350 -8.88 24.36 -0.87
N SER A 351 -7.90 24.95 -0.17
CA SER A 351 -7.78 24.91 1.29
C SER A 351 -7.35 26.27 1.83
N ILE A 352 -7.67 26.54 3.09
CA ILE A 352 -7.23 27.75 3.79
C ILE A 352 -6.82 27.37 5.20
N PHE A 353 -5.64 27.83 5.61
CA PHE A 353 -5.19 27.75 6.99
C PHE A 353 -4.62 29.11 7.45
N VAL A 354 -4.21 29.20 8.71
CA VAL A 354 -3.69 30.45 9.30
C VAL A 354 -2.46 31.01 8.56
N PHE A 355 -1.74 30.16 7.83
CA PHE A 355 -0.54 30.54 7.07
C PHE A 355 -0.81 30.84 5.58
N GLY A 356 -2.07 30.84 5.15
CA GLY A 356 -2.46 31.20 3.79
C GLY A 356 -3.36 30.17 3.10
N PRO A 357 -3.82 30.49 1.88
CA PRO A 357 -4.57 29.58 1.02
C PRO A 357 -3.65 28.64 0.23
N GLU A 358 -4.17 27.49 -0.18
CA GLU A 358 -3.56 26.61 -1.18
C GLU A 358 -4.49 26.47 -2.40
N PRO A 359 -3.95 26.33 -3.63
CA PRO A 359 -4.76 26.22 -4.83
C PRO A 359 -5.62 24.97 -4.86
N LEU A 360 -6.78 25.04 -5.53
CA LEU A 360 -7.66 23.88 -5.72
C LEU A 360 -7.13 22.97 -6.83
N PHE A 361 -6.72 23.59 -7.93
CA PHE A 361 -6.13 22.91 -9.08
C PHE A 361 -4.81 23.56 -9.47
N ALA A 362 -3.89 22.76 -9.99
CA ALA A 362 -2.76 23.25 -10.76
C ALA A 362 -3.26 24.11 -11.92
N GLU A 363 -2.59 25.24 -12.15
CA GLU A 363 -2.88 26.12 -13.28
C GLU A 363 -2.12 25.62 -14.52
N GLU A 364 -1.07 26.32 -14.94
CA GLU A 364 -0.25 25.90 -16.07
C GLU A 364 0.88 24.94 -15.66
N LEU A 365 1.34 25.02 -14.42
CA LEU A 365 2.45 24.25 -13.87
C LEU A 365 1.97 23.40 -12.70
N THR A 366 2.32 22.12 -12.72
CA THR A 366 2.23 21.23 -11.55
C THR A 366 3.57 21.24 -10.82
N GLN A 367 3.52 21.27 -9.49
CA GLN A 367 4.65 21.45 -8.57
C GLN A 367 4.94 20.23 -7.70
N TYR A 368 4.08 19.20 -7.75
CA TYR A 368 4.32 17.93 -7.09
C TYR A 368 3.48 16.80 -7.71
N ALA A 369 3.97 15.56 -7.58
CA ALA A 369 3.19 14.39 -7.95
C ALA A 369 2.06 14.20 -6.94
N GLY A 370 0.82 14.18 -7.42
CA GLY A 370 -0.39 14.19 -6.59
C GLY A 370 -1.16 15.50 -6.63
N GLU A 371 -0.62 16.56 -7.23
CA GLU A 371 -1.34 17.83 -7.32
C GLU A 371 -2.60 17.71 -8.19
N PRO A 372 -3.80 18.09 -7.70
CA PRO A 372 -5.01 18.05 -8.50
C PRO A 372 -4.89 18.94 -9.74
N ILE A 373 -5.20 18.42 -10.92
CA ILE A 373 -5.21 19.18 -12.18
C ILE A 373 -6.65 19.44 -12.62
N ALA A 374 -7.50 18.42 -12.48
CA ALA A 374 -8.89 18.48 -12.86
C ALA A 374 -9.76 17.53 -12.02
N PHE A 375 -11.07 17.72 -12.15
CA PHE A 375 -12.11 16.95 -11.50
C PHE A 375 -13.10 16.43 -12.56
N VAL A 376 -13.09 15.12 -12.79
CA VAL A 376 -14.00 14.49 -13.75
C VAL A 376 -15.30 14.11 -13.07
N LEU A 377 -16.41 14.37 -13.74
CA LEU A 377 -17.77 14.11 -13.24
C LEU A 377 -18.45 13.06 -14.09
N ALA A 378 -19.09 12.09 -13.45
CA ALA A 378 -19.86 11.04 -14.10
C ALA A 378 -21.19 10.77 -13.37
N ASP A 379 -22.04 9.96 -13.98
CA ASP A 379 -23.31 9.47 -13.41
C ASP A 379 -23.13 8.53 -12.19
N THR A 380 -21.98 7.88 -12.05
CA THR A 380 -21.63 6.98 -10.95
C THR A 380 -20.17 7.15 -10.52
N GLN A 381 -19.84 6.87 -9.25
CA GLN A 381 -18.45 6.93 -8.78
C GLN A 381 -17.54 5.98 -9.57
N LYS A 382 -18.05 4.80 -9.96
CA LYS A 382 -17.27 3.84 -10.75
C LYS A 382 -16.84 4.45 -12.09
N HIS A 383 -17.76 5.12 -12.79
CA HIS A 383 -17.44 5.77 -14.06
C HIS A 383 -16.47 6.93 -13.88
N ALA A 384 -16.61 7.73 -12.81
CA ALA A 384 -15.66 8.80 -12.48
C ALA A 384 -14.24 8.25 -12.19
N ASP A 385 -14.14 7.20 -11.37
CA ASP A 385 -12.87 6.55 -11.03
C ASP A 385 -12.18 5.93 -12.25
N ILE A 386 -12.94 5.29 -13.15
CA ILE A 386 -12.42 4.74 -14.40
C ILE A 386 -11.94 5.87 -15.31
N ALA A 387 -12.74 6.92 -15.48
CA ALA A 387 -12.38 8.06 -16.30
C ALA A 387 -11.10 8.74 -15.81
N ALA A 388 -10.95 8.94 -14.50
CA ALA A 388 -9.74 9.49 -13.91
C ALA A 388 -8.50 8.61 -14.15
N LYS A 389 -8.65 7.29 -14.14
CA LYS A 389 -7.54 6.35 -14.44
C LYS A 389 -7.19 6.28 -15.93
N LEU A 390 -8.15 6.51 -16.81
CA LEU A 390 -7.96 6.51 -18.27
C LEU A 390 -7.48 7.86 -18.81
N ALA A 391 -7.54 8.91 -17.99
CA ALA A 391 -7.04 10.23 -18.33
C ALA A 391 -5.51 10.20 -18.50
N VAL A 392 -5.04 10.69 -19.63
CA VAL A 392 -3.63 10.91 -19.95
C VAL A 392 -3.38 12.40 -19.94
N VAL A 393 -2.52 12.83 -19.03
CA VAL A 393 -2.08 14.22 -18.92
C VAL A 393 -0.86 14.40 -19.82
N ASP A 394 -0.94 15.39 -20.71
CA ASP A 394 0.13 15.77 -21.64
C ASP A 394 1.04 16.79 -20.93
N TYR A 395 2.29 16.39 -20.69
CA TYR A 395 3.26 17.19 -19.94
C TYR A 395 4.34 17.77 -20.86
N ASP A 396 4.68 19.04 -20.64
CA ASP A 396 5.96 19.60 -21.07
C ASP A 396 6.97 19.56 -19.94
N LEU A 397 8.16 19.03 -20.24
CA LEU A 397 9.31 19.03 -19.33
C LEU A 397 10.46 19.90 -19.84
N GLU A 398 10.31 20.52 -21.02
CA GLU A 398 11.34 21.35 -21.60
C GLU A 398 11.52 22.65 -20.82
N ASN A 399 12.77 23.07 -20.64
CA ASN A 399 13.16 24.33 -19.98
C ASN A 399 12.66 24.48 -18.52
N LEU A 400 12.42 23.37 -17.83
CA LEU A 400 12.12 23.36 -16.40
C LEU A 400 13.35 22.99 -15.58
N GLU A 401 13.50 23.63 -14.44
CA GLU A 401 14.52 23.24 -13.47
C GLU A 401 14.21 21.84 -12.89
N PRO A 402 15.23 21.08 -12.47
CA PRO A 402 15.01 19.84 -11.76
C PRO A 402 14.18 20.06 -10.48
N PRO A 403 13.24 19.15 -10.17
CA PRO A 403 12.45 19.24 -8.95
C PRO A 403 13.33 19.03 -7.71
N ILE A 404 12.95 19.66 -6.60
CA ILE A 404 13.56 19.43 -5.28
C ILE A 404 12.80 18.29 -4.61
N LEU A 405 13.47 17.18 -4.33
CA LEU A 405 12.85 15.96 -3.79
C LEU A 405 13.35 15.61 -2.38
N THR A 406 14.50 16.13 -1.98
CA THR A 406 15.08 15.89 -0.64
C THR A 406 15.24 17.19 0.15
N VAL A 407 15.33 17.07 1.47
CA VAL A 407 15.53 18.24 2.35
C VAL A 407 16.95 18.80 2.22
N GLU A 408 17.91 17.95 1.86
CA GLU A 408 19.28 18.34 1.55
C GLU A 408 19.34 19.22 0.29
N GLU A 409 18.69 18.80 -0.81
CA GLU A 409 18.57 19.62 -2.03
C GLU A 409 17.85 20.94 -1.76
N ALA A 410 16.82 20.93 -0.92
CA ALA A 410 16.09 22.15 -0.53
C ALA A 410 17.01 23.14 0.21
N LEU A 411 17.86 22.64 1.12
CA LEU A 411 18.83 23.45 1.85
C LEU A 411 19.91 24.00 0.91
N GLU A 412 20.49 23.17 0.05
CA GLU A 412 21.50 23.57 -0.93
C GLU A 412 21.00 24.66 -1.87
N ARG A 413 19.72 24.60 -2.27
CA ARG A 413 19.07 25.58 -3.14
C ARG A 413 18.41 26.73 -2.39
N SER A 414 18.54 26.81 -1.06
CA SER A 414 17.88 27.81 -0.21
C SER A 414 16.36 27.89 -0.41
N SER A 415 15.72 26.76 -0.75
CA SER A 415 14.28 26.62 -0.93
C SER A 415 13.62 26.27 0.40
N LEU A 416 13.58 27.23 1.31
CA LEU A 416 13.08 27.06 2.68
C LEU A 416 11.84 27.93 2.92
N PHE A 417 10.93 27.41 3.75
CA PHE A 417 9.84 28.21 4.28
C PHE A 417 10.30 29.01 5.49
N GLU A 418 10.01 30.30 5.50
CA GLU A 418 10.24 31.13 6.67
C GLU A 418 9.26 30.77 7.79
N ILE A 419 9.81 30.50 8.98
CA ILE A 419 9.02 30.19 10.17
C ILE A 419 8.81 31.50 10.94
N PRO A 420 7.55 31.88 11.24
CA PRO A 420 7.28 33.07 12.05
C PRO A 420 8.08 33.03 13.37
N PRO A 421 8.77 34.13 13.76
CA PRO A 421 9.65 34.14 14.94
C PRO A 421 8.99 33.66 16.24
N MET A 422 7.67 33.85 16.38
CA MET A 422 6.89 33.40 17.53
C MET A 422 6.73 31.87 17.64
N LEU A 423 6.94 31.13 16.55
CA LEU A 423 6.88 29.67 16.47
C LEU A 423 8.28 29.04 16.54
N TYR A 424 9.33 29.84 16.35
CA TYR A 424 10.70 29.37 16.42
C TYR A 424 11.06 28.93 17.85
N PRO A 425 11.69 27.76 18.04
CA PRO A 425 12.20 27.36 19.35
C PRO A 425 13.20 28.40 19.89
N LYS A 426 13.14 28.67 21.18
CA LYS A 426 14.14 29.50 21.85
C LYS A 426 15.20 28.62 22.49
N GLN A 427 16.45 29.06 22.40
CA GLN A 427 17.56 28.56 23.19
C GLN A 427 17.28 28.72 24.70
N VAL A 428 17.70 27.76 25.53
CA VAL A 428 17.45 27.75 26.99
C VAL A 428 18.75 27.45 27.76
N GLY A 429 19.71 28.36 27.86
CA GLY A 429 20.98 28.12 28.58
C GLY A 429 22.19 28.17 27.65
N ASP A 430 23.29 27.49 28.03
CA ASP A 430 24.58 27.54 27.33
C ASP A 430 25.09 26.14 26.93
N LEU A 431 25.18 25.89 25.62
CA LEU A 431 25.55 24.63 24.99
C LEU A 431 27.04 24.39 25.12
N SER A 432 27.86 25.42 24.92
CA SER A 432 29.31 25.33 25.05
C SER A 432 29.68 24.91 26.46
N LYS A 433 29.01 25.51 27.47
CA LYS A 433 29.18 25.14 28.87
C LYS A 433 28.70 23.71 29.14
N GLY A 434 27.48 23.35 28.73
CA GLY A 434 26.95 22.00 28.96
C GLY A 434 27.76 20.91 28.26
N MET A 435 28.33 21.20 27.09
CA MET A 435 29.24 20.31 26.38
C MET A 435 30.61 20.22 27.06
N ALA A 436 31.11 21.29 27.68
CA ALA A 436 32.36 21.23 28.45
C ALA A 436 32.22 20.38 29.72
N GLU A 437 31.05 20.40 30.36
CA GLU A 437 30.73 19.62 31.57
C GLU A 437 30.43 18.13 31.33
N ALA A 438 30.38 17.70 30.07
CA ALA A 438 30.06 16.33 29.68
C ALA A 438 31.29 15.40 29.77
N ASP A 439 31.11 14.23 30.39
CA ASP A 439 32.13 13.17 30.43
C ASP A 439 32.25 12.46 29.07
N HIS A 440 31.12 12.31 28.38
CA HIS A 440 31.00 11.65 27.09
C HIS A 440 30.24 12.52 26.08
N LYS A 441 30.62 12.43 24.81
CA LYS A 441 30.07 13.25 23.73
C LYS A 441 29.82 12.40 22.50
N ILE A 442 28.66 12.60 21.88
CA ILE A 442 28.35 12.13 20.53
C ILE A 442 28.15 13.39 19.69
N LEU A 443 28.93 13.53 18.62
CA LEU A 443 28.92 14.71 17.77
C LEU A 443 28.35 14.35 16.40
N SER A 444 27.41 15.17 15.91
CA SER A 444 26.86 15.10 14.56
C SER A 444 26.31 13.72 14.15
N ALA A 445 25.63 13.03 15.06
CA ALA A 445 24.93 11.80 14.72
C ALA A 445 23.62 12.09 13.95
N GLU A 446 23.26 11.24 13.01
CA GLU A 446 22.10 11.43 12.13
C GLU A 446 20.99 10.41 12.43
N ILE A 447 19.74 10.89 12.44
CA ILE A 447 18.53 10.06 12.48
C ILE A 447 17.60 10.51 11.35
N LYS A 448 17.08 9.55 10.58
CA LYS A 448 16.02 9.79 9.59
C LYS A 448 14.70 9.21 10.07
N LEU A 449 13.65 10.03 10.03
CA LEU A 449 12.29 9.63 10.33
C LEU A 449 11.49 9.62 9.03
N GLY A 450 10.92 8.46 8.69
CA GLY A 450 10.07 8.31 7.51
C GLY A 450 8.71 8.99 7.68
N SER A 451 8.01 9.17 6.56
CA SER A 451 6.62 9.65 6.57
C SER A 451 5.65 8.58 7.06
N GLN A 452 4.43 9.00 7.39
CA GLN A 452 3.34 8.13 7.82
C GLN A 452 2.01 8.60 7.20
N TYR A 453 1.31 7.71 6.50
CA TYR A 453 -0.05 7.99 6.04
C TYR A 453 -1.05 8.01 7.20
N TYR A 454 -2.07 8.85 7.10
CA TYR A 454 -3.14 8.94 8.10
C TYR A 454 -3.98 7.66 8.21
N PHE A 455 -4.30 7.05 7.05
CA PHE A 455 -5.03 5.78 6.94
C PHE A 455 -6.35 5.72 7.75
N TYR A 456 -7.08 6.85 7.82
CA TYR A 456 -8.44 6.88 8.35
C TYR A 456 -9.36 5.94 7.57
N MET A 457 -10.32 5.28 8.22
CA MET A 457 -11.11 4.22 7.56
C MET A 457 -12.15 4.80 6.59
N GLU A 458 -12.79 5.91 6.94
CA GLU A 458 -13.59 6.69 5.98
C GLU A 458 -12.64 7.58 5.18
N ASN A 459 -12.55 7.38 3.86
CA ASN A 459 -11.77 8.23 2.96
C ASN A 459 -12.28 9.68 2.92
N GLN A 460 -11.52 10.60 2.32
CA GLN A 460 -12.02 11.95 2.08
C GLN A 460 -13.32 11.88 1.25
N THR A 461 -14.37 12.48 1.79
CA THR A 461 -15.74 12.34 1.27
C THR A 461 -16.47 13.66 1.42
N ALA A 462 -17.18 14.06 0.36
CA ALA A 462 -18.04 15.24 0.36
C ALA A 462 -19.28 15.05 -0.50
N LEU A 463 -20.36 15.74 -0.14
CA LEU A 463 -21.59 15.88 -0.90
C LEU A 463 -22.00 17.35 -0.89
N ALA A 464 -21.96 18.00 -2.05
CA ALA A 464 -22.41 19.36 -2.25
C ALA A 464 -23.81 19.39 -2.86
N LEU A 465 -24.72 20.14 -2.24
CA LEU A 465 -26.11 20.32 -2.64
C LEU A 465 -26.34 21.80 -2.94
N PRO A 466 -26.42 22.20 -4.22
CA PRO A 466 -26.77 23.57 -4.58
C PRO A 466 -28.23 23.85 -4.20
N ASP A 467 -28.52 25.08 -3.81
CA ASP A 467 -29.82 25.58 -3.37
C ASP A 467 -30.13 26.93 -4.05
N GLU A 468 -31.29 27.52 -3.76
CA GLU A 468 -31.71 28.83 -4.28
C GLU A 468 -30.72 29.96 -3.92
N ASP A 469 -30.71 31.04 -4.71
CA ASP A 469 -29.89 32.24 -4.46
C ASP A 469 -28.38 32.02 -4.32
N ASN A 470 -27.82 31.06 -5.07
CA ASN A 470 -26.43 30.61 -4.96
C ASN A 470 -26.06 30.09 -3.57
N CYS A 471 -27.05 29.70 -2.77
CA CYS A 471 -26.80 29.02 -1.50
C CYS A 471 -26.37 27.57 -1.76
N MET A 472 -25.63 27.00 -0.81
CA MET A 472 -25.19 25.61 -0.91
C MET A 472 -24.97 24.99 0.45
N VAL A 473 -25.42 23.74 0.59
CA VAL A 473 -25.13 22.88 1.72
C VAL A 473 -24.08 21.86 1.31
N VAL A 474 -22.99 21.76 2.06
CA VAL A 474 -21.93 20.78 1.82
C VAL A 474 -21.77 19.88 3.03
N TYR A 475 -22.08 18.60 2.87
CA TYR A 475 -21.72 17.58 3.85
C TYR A 475 -20.27 17.19 3.59
N SER A 476 -19.41 17.29 4.60
CA SER A 476 -17.98 17.01 4.46
C SER A 476 -17.47 16.20 5.64
N SER A 477 -16.62 15.22 5.35
CA SER A 477 -15.87 14.51 6.38
C SER A 477 -14.64 15.36 6.75
N SER A 478 -14.83 16.44 7.51
CA SER A 478 -13.79 17.43 7.84
C SER A 478 -13.67 17.71 9.34
N GLN A 479 -12.45 17.96 9.82
CA GLN A 479 -12.15 18.42 11.18
C GLN A 479 -12.28 19.94 11.34
N CYS A 480 -12.33 20.69 10.24
CA CYS A 480 -12.36 22.16 10.22
C CYS A 480 -13.44 22.67 9.23
N PRO A 481 -14.73 22.38 9.46
CA PRO A 481 -15.82 22.78 8.58
C PRO A 481 -15.89 24.31 8.37
N GLU A 482 -15.48 25.11 9.34
CA GLU A 482 -15.41 26.57 9.27
C GLU A 482 -14.42 27.05 8.20
N ASN A 483 -13.23 26.47 8.15
CA ASN A 483 -12.24 26.79 7.11
C ASN A 483 -12.68 26.27 5.74
N ALA A 484 -13.34 25.11 5.69
CA ALA A 484 -13.92 24.59 4.45
C ALA A 484 -14.99 25.54 3.88
N GLN A 485 -15.85 26.10 4.73
CA GLN A 485 -16.85 27.11 4.34
C GLN A 485 -16.19 28.31 3.67
N VAL A 486 -15.15 28.88 4.29
CA VAL A 486 -14.42 30.03 3.75
C VAL A 486 -13.74 29.67 2.43
N ALA A 487 -13.10 28.50 2.34
CA ALA A 487 -12.46 28.04 1.11
C ALA A 487 -13.46 27.90 -0.05
N ILE A 488 -14.62 27.28 0.22
CA ILE A 488 -15.70 27.15 -0.76
C ILE A 488 -16.23 28.52 -1.19
N ALA A 489 -16.56 29.40 -0.24
CA ALA A 489 -17.12 30.71 -0.54
C ALA A 489 -16.18 31.54 -1.42
N LYS A 490 -14.88 31.58 -1.08
CA LYS A 490 -13.85 32.27 -1.88
C LYS A 490 -13.62 31.61 -3.24
N CYS A 491 -13.69 30.28 -3.33
CA CYS A 491 -13.56 29.59 -4.61
C CYS A 491 -14.72 29.94 -5.56
N LEU A 492 -15.94 30.04 -5.04
CA LEU A 492 -17.12 30.36 -5.83
C LEU A 492 -17.34 31.86 -6.05
N GLY A 493 -16.66 32.72 -5.29
CA GLY A 493 -16.89 34.16 -5.33
C GLY A 493 -18.24 34.57 -4.73
N VAL A 494 -18.75 33.80 -3.76
CA VAL A 494 -20.03 34.07 -3.06
C VAL A 494 -19.78 34.50 -1.61
N PRO A 495 -20.74 35.20 -0.97
CA PRO A 495 -20.64 35.48 0.46
C PRO A 495 -20.58 34.22 1.32
N GLU A 496 -19.83 34.24 2.42
CA GLU A 496 -19.67 33.07 3.29
C GLU A 496 -20.99 32.55 3.87
N HIS A 497 -21.97 33.43 4.09
CA HIS A 497 -23.29 33.04 4.61
C HIS A 497 -24.14 32.23 3.62
N ASN A 498 -23.80 32.24 2.32
CA ASN A 498 -24.46 31.39 1.32
C ASN A 498 -24.00 29.93 1.41
N VAL A 499 -22.87 29.66 2.09
CA VAL A 499 -22.29 28.32 2.18
C VAL A 499 -22.48 27.77 3.58
N ARG A 500 -23.06 26.58 3.71
CA ARG A 500 -23.17 25.86 4.99
C ARG A 500 -22.47 24.51 4.90
N VAL A 501 -21.41 24.32 5.69
CA VAL A 501 -20.70 23.04 5.79
C VAL A 501 -21.16 22.26 7.01
N LEU A 502 -21.54 20.98 6.82
CA LEU A 502 -22.07 20.11 7.86
C LEU A 502 -21.17 18.87 8.05
N THR A 503 -20.60 18.73 9.25
CA THR A 503 -19.88 17.52 9.69
C THR A 503 -20.57 16.94 10.91
N ARG A 504 -21.26 15.80 10.77
CA ARG A 504 -21.87 15.11 11.91
C ARG A 504 -20.87 14.25 12.69
N ARG A 505 -20.05 13.49 11.97
CA ARG A 505 -19.03 12.58 12.49
C ARG A 505 -17.99 12.32 11.40
N VAL A 506 -16.83 11.82 11.80
CA VAL A 506 -15.70 11.52 10.93
C VAL A 506 -15.13 10.14 11.25
N GLY A 507 -15.00 9.26 10.27
CA GLY A 507 -14.49 7.89 10.38
C GLY A 507 -12.96 7.82 10.47
N GLY A 508 -12.42 8.53 11.47
CA GLY A 508 -10.99 8.77 11.65
C GLY A 508 -10.51 9.98 10.85
N GLY A 509 -9.61 10.78 11.44
CA GLY A 509 -9.05 11.99 10.81
C GLY A 509 -7.54 12.12 11.05
N PHE A 510 -7.10 12.06 12.31
CA PHE A 510 -5.69 12.05 12.70
C PHE A 510 -4.87 13.25 12.16
N GLY A 511 -5.54 14.39 11.92
CA GLY A 511 -4.96 15.59 11.31
C GLY A 511 -5.14 15.66 9.79
N GLY A 512 -5.26 14.51 9.11
CA GLY A 512 -5.41 14.44 7.66
C GLY A 512 -6.76 14.93 7.13
N LYS A 513 -7.74 15.18 8.00
CA LYS A 513 -9.04 15.75 7.63
C LYS A 513 -9.25 17.18 8.08
N ALA A 514 -8.20 17.84 8.58
CA ALA A 514 -8.24 19.28 8.80
C ALA A 514 -8.16 20.00 7.44
N MET A 515 -6.96 20.17 6.90
CA MET A 515 -6.73 20.93 5.66
C MET A 515 -6.99 20.10 4.40
N LYS A 516 -6.60 18.82 4.38
CA LYS A 516 -6.67 17.99 3.16
C LYS A 516 -8.08 17.51 2.79
N ALA A 517 -9.06 17.70 3.68
CA ALA A 517 -10.48 17.49 3.37
C ALA A 517 -11.10 18.66 2.59
N MET A 518 -10.53 19.87 2.71
CA MET A 518 -11.12 21.08 2.12
C MET A 518 -11.12 21.04 0.59
N PRO A 519 -10.02 20.68 -0.12
CA PRO A 519 -10.04 20.65 -1.59
C PRO A 519 -11.10 19.70 -2.16
N VAL A 520 -11.40 18.62 -1.44
CA VAL A 520 -12.41 17.63 -1.82
C VAL A 520 -13.82 18.24 -1.75
N ALA A 521 -14.12 18.93 -0.64
CA ALA A 521 -15.38 19.66 -0.47
C ALA A 521 -15.50 20.81 -1.48
N THR A 522 -14.42 21.57 -1.70
CA THR A 522 -14.38 22.69 -2.63
C THR A 522 -14.54 22.27 -4.09
N ALA A 523 -13.93 21.18 -4.52
CA ALA A 523 -14.13 20.64 -5.87
C ALA A 523 -15.58 20.19 -6.10
N CYS A 524 -16.18 19.50 -5.13
CA CYS A 524 -17.60 19.13 -5.17
C CYS A 524 -18.51 20.36 -5.25
N ALA A 525 -18.23 21.38 -4.44
CA ALA A 525 -18.97 22.64 -4.40
C ALA A 525 -18.88 23.40 -5.73
N LEU A 526 -17.68 23.54 -6.30
CA LEU A 526 -17.45 24.15 -7.60
C LEU A 526 -18.20 23.43 -8.72
N ALA A 527 -18.15 22.10 -8.70
CA ALA A 527 -18.88 21.26 -9.64
C ALA A 527 -20.40 21.43 -9.52
N ALA A 528 -20.91 21.42 -8.29
CA ALA A 528 -22.33 21.57 -8.03
C ALA A 528 -22.84 22.95 -8.44
N HIS A 529 -22.07 24.00 -8.14
CA HIS A 529 -22.38 25.36 -8.55
C HIS A 529 -22.37 25.54 -10.07
N LYS A 530 -21.37 24.99 -10.78
CA LYS A 530 -21.30 25.09 -12.24
C LYS A 530 -22.44 24.36 -12.95
N LEU A 531 -22.79 23.16 -12.47
CA LEU A 531 -23.76 22.29 -13.14
C LEU A 531 -25.18 22.39 -12.60
N GLN A 532 -25.38 23.13 -11.50
CA GLN A 532 -26.66 23.25 -10.81
C GLN A 532 -27.26 21.88 -10.46
N ARG A 533 -26.38 20.97 -10.02
CA ARG A 533 -26.71 19.59 -9.67
C ARG A 533 -25.95 19.16 -8.41
N PRO A 534 -26.53 18.30 -7.57
CA PRO A 534 -25.79 17.67 -6.48
C PRO A 534 -24.53 16.96 -6.98
N VAL A 535 -23.42 17.09 -6.27
CA VAL A 535 -22.15 16.42 -6.59
C VAL A 535 -21.59 15.74 -5.36
N ARG A 536 -21.28 14.45 -5.49
CA ARG A 536 -20.65 13.62 -4.48
C ARG A 536 -19.26 13.19 -4.89
N ILE A 537 -18.39 12.99 -3.90
CA ILE A 537 -17.18 12.20 -4.04
C ILE A 537 -16.97 11.38 -2.78
N TYR A 538 -16.53 10.13 -2.97
CA TYR A 538 -15.82 9.37 -1.95
C TYR A 538 -14.52 8.86 -2.56
N MET A 539 -13.38 9.36 -2.07
CA MET A 539 -12.11 9.14 -2.73
C MET A 539 -11.67 7.68 -2.66
N ASN A 540 -11.20 7.14 -3.80
CA ASN A 540 -10.48 5.88 -3.81
C ASN A 540 -9.26 5.95 -2.89
N ARG A 541 -9.02 4.90 -2.09
CA ARG A 541 -7.90 4.83 -1.13
C ARG A 541 -6.54 5.20 -1.73
N LYS A 542 -6.25 4.76 -2.97
CA LYS A 542 -4.97 5.07 -3.63
C LYS A 542 -4.84 6.57 -3.89
N THR A 543 -5.89 7.18 -4.47
CA THR A 543 -5.94 8.62 -4.76
C THR A 543 -5.86 9.43 -3.47
N ASP A 544 -6.59 9.02 -2.44
CA ASP A 544 -6.60 9.64 -1.12
C ASP A 544 -5.20 9.70 -0.50
N MET A 545 -4.47 8.57 -0.50
CA MET A 545 -3.11 8.50 0.02
C MET A 545 -2.13 9.38 -0.77
N VAL A 546 -2.32 9.51 -2.08
CA VAL A 546 -1.45 10.34 -2.93
C VAL A 546 -1.71 11.82 -2.70
N ILE A 547 -2.98 12.25 -2.70
CA ILE A 547 -3.34 13.67 -2.62
C ILE A 547 -3.25 14.21 -1.19
N ALA A 548 -3.67 13.44 -0.17
CA ALA A 548 -3.66 13.92 1.21
C ALA A 548 -2.25 13.98 1.82
N GLY A 549 -1.30 13.20 1.29
CA GLY A 549 0.04 13.09 1.85
C GLY A 549 0.05 12.40 3.23
N GLY A 550 0.93 12.87 4.13
CA GLY A 550 1.12 12.24 5.42
C GLY A 550 1.98 13.08 6.37
N ARG A 551 2.44 12.45 7.46
CA ARG A 551 3.36 13.05 8.41
C ARG A 551 4.66 13.47 7.73
N HIS A 552 5.17 14.64 8.10
CA HIS A 552 6.46 15.15 7.63
C HIS A 552 7.60 14.15 7.89
N PRO A 553 8.32 13.69 6.84
CA PRO A 553 9.59 13.04 7.03
C PRO A 553 10.63 14.06 7.51
N MET A 554 11.57 13.60 8.33
CA MET A 554 12.55 14.47 8.99
C MET A 554 13.94 13.86 8.91
N LYS A 555 14.93 14.72 8.73
CA LYS A 555 16.33 14.41 8.98
C LYS A 555 16.80 15.23 10.17
N ILE A 556 17.31 14.54 11.18
CA ILE A 556 17.72 15.13 12.44
C ILE A 556 19.21 14.86 12.60
N THR A 557 20.00 15.92 12.69
CA THR A 557 21.40 15.85 13.11
C THR A 557 21.46 16.30 14.56
N TYR A 558 22.12 15.53 15.42
CA TYR A 558 22.22 15.86 16.82
C TYR A 558 23.64 15.74 17.35
N SER A 559 23.95 16.60 18.33
CA SER A 559 25.13 16.47 19.17
C SER A 559 24.69 16.47 20.63
N VAL A 560 25.17 15.50 21.42
CA VAL A 560 24.77 15.34 22.81
C VAL A 560 25.99 15.14 23.70
N GLY A 561 26.00 15.85 24.83
CA GLY A 561 26.95 15.70 25.92
C GLY A 561 26.24 15.11 27.15
N PHE A 562 26.82 14.09 27.77
CA PHE A 562 26.26 13.44 28.94
C PHE A 562 27.35 12.93 29.88
N LYS A 563 26.97 12.77 31.16
CA LYS A 563 27.84 12.23 32.21
C LYS A 563 27.84 10.71 32.23
N SER A 564 28.83 10.11 32.87
CA SER A 564 28.94 8.66 33.03
C SER A 564 27.74 8.03 33.76
N ASN A 565 26.98 8.82 34.52
CA ASN A 565 25.73 8.38 35.17
C ASN A 565 24.47 8.49 34.28
N GLY A 566 24.63 8.83 33.00
CA GLY A 566 23.54 8.97 32.03
C GLY A 566 22.84 10.33 32.04
N LYS A 567 23.21 11.28 32.93
CA LYS A 567 22.62 12.62 32.94
C LYS A 567 23.09 13.40 31.71
N ILE A 568 22.16 13.86 30.88
CA ILE A 568 22.43 14.74 29.74
C ILE A 568 22.75 16.15 30.26
N THR A 569 23.82 16.75 29.75
CA THR A 569 24.28 18.10 30.12
C THR A 569 24.12 19.10 28.99
N ALA A 570 24.09 18.63 27.74
CA ALA A 570 23.88 19.45 26.56
C ALA A 570 23.28 18.64 25.41
N LEU A 571 22.43 19.28 24.62
CA LEU A 571 21.86 18.73 23.40
C LEU A 571 21.76 19.85 22.36
N HIS A 572 22.26 19.60 21.16
CA HIS A 572 22.05 20.42 19.96
C HIS A 572 21.31 19.59 18.92
N LEU A 573 20.32 20.18 18.26
CA LEU A 573 19.48 19.52 17.25
C LEU A 573 19.38 20.42 16.03
N ASP A 574 19.72 19.89 14.86
CA ASP A 574 19.37 20.46 13.57
C ASP A 574 18.29 19.58 12.95
N ILE A 575 17.09 20.14 12.74
CA ILE A 575 15.93 19.40 12.25
C ILE A 575 15.52 19.92 10.88
N LEU A 576 15.81 19.15 9.85
CA LEU A 576 15.30 19.38 8.50
C LEU A 576 13.95 18.67 8.35
N ILE A 577 12.88 19.44 8.22
CA ILE A 577 11.51 18.95 8.05
C ILE A 577 11.09 19.09 6.60
N ASN A 578 10.71 18.00 5.95
CA ASN A 578 10.15 18.09 4.60
C ASN A 578 8.68 18.54 4.70
N ALA A 579 8.44 19.82 4.41
CA ALA A 579 7.12 20.45 4.42
C ALA A 579 6.28 20.17 3.16
N GLY A 580 6.89 19.64 2.10
CA GLY A 580 6.28 19.62 0.77
C GLY A 580 6.31 21.01 0.12
N ILE A 581 5.33 21.29 -0.74
CA ILE A 581 5.29 22.51 -1.58
C ILE A 581 4.57 23.70 -0.94
N THR A 582 3.79 23.47 0.13
CA THR A 582 3.01 24.52 0.82
C THR A 582 3.32 24.53 2.31
N LEU A 583 3.09 25.68 2.95
CA LEU A 583 3.30 25.84 4.39
C LEU A 583 2.43 24.88 5.20
N ASP A 584 1.12 24.82 4.91
CA ASP A 584 0.12 24.05 5.66
C ASP A 584 0.33 24.21 7.19
N CYS A 585 0.29 23.14 7.98
CA CYS A 585 0.62 23.19 9.41
C CYS A 585 2.13 23.08 9.72
N SER A 586 3.01 23.05 8.72
CA SER A 586 4.45 22.79 8.89
C SER A 586 5.14 23.77 9.86
N PRO A 587 4.83 25.09 9.86
CA PRO A 587 5.46 26.03 10.80
C PRO A 587 5.18 25.74 12.29
N LEU A 588 4.16 24.93 12.60
CA LEU A 588 3.84 24.54 13.99
C LEU A 588 4.72 23.39 14.50
N MET A 589 5.37 22.64 13.59
CA MET A 589 6.07 21.41 13.93
C MET A 589 7.24 21.59 14.90
N PRO A 590 8.16 22.58 14.71
CA PRO A 590 9.29 22.75 15.63
C PRO A 590 8.86 22.97 17.08
N LYS A 591 7.87 23.84 17.30
CA LYS A 591 7.33 24.12 18.64
C LYS A 591 6.75 22.86 19.29
N ALA A 592 6.03 22.02 18.53
CA ALA A 592 5.47 20.77 19.03
C ALA A 592 6.56 19.76 19.41
N ILE A 593 7.61 19.63 18.59
CA ILE A 593 8.76 18.75 18.85
C ILE A 593 9.48 19.17 20.14
N VAL A 594 9.78 20.46 20.30
CA VAL A 594 10.41 20.98 21.53
C VAL A 594 9.52 20.77 22.75
N GLY A 595 8.21 20.92 22.61
CA GLY A 595 7.26 20.62 23.68
C GLY A 595 7.38 19.20 24.21
N ALA A 596 7.63 18.21 23.35
CA ALA A 596 7.83 16.83 23.75
C ALA A 596 9.14 16.60 24.53
N LEU A 597 10.19 17.37 24.21
CA LEU A 597 11.47 17.29 24.91
C LEU A 597 11.37 17.84 26.33
N LYS A 598 10.48 18.79 26.64
CA LYS A 598 10.35 19.39 27.99
C LYS A 598 10.02 18.41 29.14
N LYS A 599 9.83 17.12 28.86
CA LYS A 599 9.62 16.08 29.88
C LYS A 599 10.89 15.69 30.65
N TYR A 600 12.07 16.05 30.16
CA TYR A 600 13.32 15.84 30.90
C TYR A 600 13.77 17.16 31.58
N ASP A 601 14.54 17.04 32.65
CA ASP A 601 15.14 18.20 33.32
C ASP A 601 16.44 18.58 32.60
N TRP A 602 16.32 19.55 31.70
CA TRP A 602 17.42 20.03 30.87
C TRP A 602 18.00 21.32 31.46
N VAL A 603 19.00 21.17 32.32
CA VAL A 603 19.55 22.28 33.11
C VAL A 603 20.30 23.33 32.26
N LEU A 604 20.65 23.02 31.01
CA LEU A 604 21.36 23.91 30.07
C LEU A 604 21.00 23.50 28.62
N TYR A 605 20.56 24.42 27.74
CA TYR A 605 20.01 24.11 26.41
C TYR A 605 20.45 25.11 25.34
N HIS A 606 20.71 24.57 24.14
CA HIS A 606 20.47 25.24 22.86
C HIS A 606 19.63 24.36 21.94
N LEU A 607 18.70 24.96 21.22
CA LEU A 607 18.12 24.41 19.99
C LEU A 607 18.30 25.51 18.95
N ILE A 608 18.91 25.19 17.81
CA ILE A 608 18.96 26.07 16.64
C ILE A 608 17.89 25.59 15.66
#